data_AF-A0A382AXJ5-F1
#
_entry.id   AF-A0A382AXJ5-F1
#
_cell.length_a   1.000
_cell.length_b   1.000
_cell.length_c   1.000
_cell.angle_alpha   90.00
_cell.angle_beta   90.00
_cell.angle_gamma   90.00
#
_symmetry.space_group_name_H-M   'P 1'
#
loop_
_entity.id
_entity.type
_entity.pdbx_description
1 polymer ?
#
loop_
_entity_poly.entity_id
_entity_poly.type
_entity_poly.pdbx_seq_one_letter_code
_entity_poly.pdbx_strand_id
1 'polypeptide(L)'
;MKRYSYGLISIFIFVCGLVTGEERPVQNHRPTSIGHSGSEYFLHDSQQDQSPQGRDPITIIFEDFEDDSSTAEWQTDDGWDLTESDYWSPTHSFNSPNNGSTMDNTWNLLSPLYSLPEIGSEDLLRFGFHLWADMPDSDGDGDNFLEDYYNVSLMDPSELAWHASEFNAWANQSYWCGKEEISGYLDSWLQFLDTPSMTVPSTGYDLTTMMAWGIEDPAGATVAGTCTDGWDAANVRISTDGGNTWELLTGSDPYDFAYGYGWIWNDAE
;
A
#
# COMPACT_ATOMS: atom_id res chain seq x y z
N MET A 1 -63.05 52.59 14.84
CA MET A 1 -63.20 51.87 13.55
C MET A 1 -61.81 51.53 13.05
N LYS A 2 -61.37 50.28 13.21
CA LYS A 2 -60.05 49.80 12.75
C LYS A 2 -60.28 48.57 11.88
N ARG A 3 -59.68 48.58 10.70
CA ARG A 3 -59.78 47.54 9.67
C ARG A 3 -58.80 46.39 10.02
N TYR A 4 -59.27 45.15 9.92
CA TYR A 4 -58.42 43.97 9.99
C TYR A 4 -58.08 43.53 8.56
N SER A 5 -56.81 43.32 8.27
CA SER A 5 -56.33 42.63 7.07
C SER A 5 -55.84 41.25 7.48
N TYR A 6 -56.38 40.20 6.86
CA TYR A 6 -55.90 38.83 7.00
C TYR A 6 -55.08 38.49 5.76
N GLY A 7 -53.78 38.27 5.94
CA GLY A 7 -52.90 37.69 4.93
C GLY A 7 -52.70 36.21 5.24
N LEU A 8 -52.96 35.34 4.25
CA LEU A 8 -52.46 33.97 4.27
C LEU A 8 -50.94 34.02 4.13
N ILE A 9 -50.21 33.67 5.19
CA ILE A 9 -48.82 33.24 5.07
C ILE A 9 -48.86 31.74 4.85
N SER A 10 -48.63 31.31 3.60
CA SER A 10 -48.23 29.94 3.31
C SER A 10 -46.85 29.73 3.91
N ILE A 11 -46.79 29.01 5.03
CA ILE A 11 -45.52 28.55 5.61
C ILE A 11 -45.01 27.43 4.71
N PHE A 12 -44.06 27.74 3.83
CA PHE A 12 -43.17 26.72 3.29
C PHE A 12 -42.21 26.33 4.41
N ILE A 13 -42.43 25.15 4.98
CA ILE A 13 -41.46 24.53 5.89
C ILE A 13 -40.30 24.04 5.01
N PHE A 14 -39.25 24.84 4.89
CA PHE A 14 -37.94 24.32 4.54
C PHE A 14 -37.41 23.59 5.78
N VAL A 15 -37.52 22.27 5.80
CA VAL A 15 -36.72 21.45 6.72
C VAL A 15 -35.29 21.48 6.16
N CYS A 16 -34.53 22.53 6.48
CA CYS A 16 -33.08 22.43 6.45
C CYS A 16 -32.69 21.56 7.65
N GLY A 17 -32.43 20.28 7.41
CA GLY A 17 -31.73 19.44 8.36
C GLY A 17 -30.31 19.99 8.51
N LEU A 18 -30.11 20.89 9.47
CA LEU A 18 -28.78 21.12 10.02
C LEU A 18 -28.46 19.88 10.86
N VAL A 19 -27.82 18.90 10.24
CA VAL A 19 -27.07 17.88 10.98
C VAL A 19 -25.82 18.58 11.47
N THR A 20 -25.85 19.05 12.70
CA THR A 20 -24.61 19.34 13.42
C THR A 20 -24.08 17.99 13.87
N GLY A 21 -22.95 17.55 13.29
CA GLY A 21 -22.22 16.39 13.80
C GLY A 21 -21.89 16.62 15.27
N GLU A 22 -22.31 15.70 16.12
CA GLU A 22 -21.85 15.62 17.49
C GLU A 22 -20.56 14.79 17.46
N GLU A 23 -19.42 15.41 17.79
CA GLU A 23 -18.17 14.67 18.01
C GLU A 23 -18.44 13.60 19.08
N ARG A 24 -18.47 12.34 18.66
CA ARG A 24 -18.52 11.23 19.60
C ARG A 24 -17.09 10.85 19.95
N PRO A 25 -16.75 10.71 21.24
CA PRO A 25 -15.46 10.19 21.62
C PRO A 25 -15.33 8.74 21.13
N VAL A 26 -14.31 8.49 20.31
CA VAL A 26 -13.91 7.20 19.74
C VAL A 26 -13.85 6.13 20.84
N GLN A 27 -14.57 5.00 20.66
CA GLN A 27 -14.65 3.92 21.66
C GLN A 27 -13.78 2.71 21.31
N ASN A 28 -13.39 2.49 20.05
CA ASN A 28 -12.61 1.31 19.66
C ASN A 28 -11.69 1.61 18.47
N HIS A 29 -10.52 2.20 18.70
CA HIS A 29 -9.49 2.33 17.67
C HIS A 29 -8.78 0.97 17.48
N ARG A 30 -8.85 0.38 16.28
CA ARG A 30 -7.84 -0.63 15.90
C ARG A 30 -6.51 0.11 15.73
N PRO A 31 -5.45 -0.27 16.46
CA PRO A 31 -4.18 0.43 16.38
C PRO A 31 -3.58 0.30 14.98
N THR A 32 -3.10 1.41 14.42
CA THR A 32 -2.32 1.41 13.18
C THR A 32 -1.17 0.41 13.29
N SER A 33 -0.91 -0.37 12.25
CA SER A 33 0.17 -1.36 12.27
C SER A 33 1.06 -1.25 11.03
N ILE A 34 2.29 -1.75 11.16
CA ILE A 34 3.22 -1.94 10.04
C ILE A 34 3.54 -3.43 9.96
N GLY A 35 3.44 -4.01 8.76
CA GLY A 35 3.92 -5.36 8.50
C GLY A 35 5.43 -5.38 8.28
N HIS A 36 6.15 -6.24 9.00
CA HIS A 36 7.55 -6.54 8.71
C HIS A 36 7.84 -8.03 8.94
N SER A 37 8.44 -8.70 7.95
CA SER A 37 8.81 -10.11 8.02
C SER A 37 7.65 -11.05 8.43
N GLY A 38 6.43 -10.84 7.91
CA GLY A 38 5.24 -11.62 8.27
C GLY A 38 4.71 -11.37 9.68
N SER A 39 5.27 -10.39 10.39
CA SER A 39 4.81 -9.94 11.71
C SER A 39 4.15 -8.58 11.60
N GLU A 40 3.02 -8.43 12.27
CA GLU A 40 2.31 -7.15 12.40
C GLU A 40 2.82 -6.41 13.65
N TYR A 41 3.27 -5.16 13.46
CA TYR A 41 3.76 -4.31 14.53
C TYR A 41 2.80 -3.15 14.75
N PHE A 42 2.10 -3.14 15.88
CA PHE A 42 1.21 -2.05 16.24
C PHE A 42 2.02 -0.79 16.58
N LEU A 43 1.71 0.28 15.87
CA LEU A 43 2.16 1.62 16.19
C LEU A 43 1.42 2.10 17.44
N HIS A 44 2.20 2.67 18.34
CA HIS A 44 1.67 3.36 19.50
C HIS A 44 1.76 4.85 19.25
N ASP A 45 0.71 5.60 19.63
CA ASP A 45 0.77 7.05 19.70
C ASP A 45 2.01 7.46 20.49
N SER A 46 2.96 8.07 19.79
CA SER A 46 4.16 8.53 20.46
C SER A 46 3.77 9.71 21.36
N GLN A 47 3.67 9.47 22.67
CA GLN A 47 3.77 10.56 23.64
C GLN A 47 5.22 11.01 23.67
N GLN A 48 5.69 11.66 22.58
CA GLN A 48 7.01 12.30 22.47
C GLN A 48 8.06 11.64 23.38
N ASP A 49 8.30 10.35 23.15
CA ASP A 49 8.89 9.49 24.17
C ASP A 49 10.31 9.99 24.46
N GLN A 50 10.50 10.44 25.70
CA GLN A 50 11.82 10.75 26.21
C GLN A 50 12.69 9.52 26.00
N SER A 51 13.80 9.71 25.28
CA SER A 51 14.82 8.70 25.09
C SER A 51 15.09 7.94 26.39
N PRO A 52 15.10 6.59 26.36
CA PRO A 52 15.33 5.78 27.56
C PRO A 52 16.67 6.07 28.25
N GLN A 53 17.55 6.84 27.61
CA GLN A 53 18.84 7.27 28.15
C GLN A 53 19.02 8.80 28.24
N GLY A 54 17.97 9.60 28.02
CA GLY A 54 18.08 11.07 28.05
C GLY A 54 18.95 11.65 26.93
N ARG A 55 19.15 10.90 25.84
CA ARG A 55 19.79 11.37 24.61
C ARG A 55 18.73 11.77 23.59
N ASP A 56 18.77 13.00 23.10
CA ASP A 56 17.85 13.43 22.05
C ASP A 56 17.95 12.51 20.83
N PRO A 57 16.82 12.04 20.27
CA PRO A 57 16.83 11.30 19.03
C PRO A 57 17.43 12.16 17.92
N ILE A 58 18.24 11.55 17.07
CA ILE A 58 18.81 12.22 15.90
C ILE A 58 17.86 11.99 14.74
N THR A 59 17.30 13.07 14.20
CA THR A 59 16.53 13.01 12.95
C THR A 59 17.49 12.92 11.78
N ILE A 60 17.45 11.80 11.07
CA ILE A 60 18.31 11.53 9.91
C ILE A 60 17.68 12.12 8.65
N ILE A 61 16.36 11.94 8.52
CA ILE A 61 15.54 12.39 7.39
C ILE A 61 14.29 13.02 7.99
N PHE A 62 13.88 14.16 7.43
CA PHE A 62 12.66 14.85 7.81
C PHE A 62 12.06 15.47 6.56
N GLU A 63 10.82 15.12 6.28
CA GLU A 63 10.05 15.66 5.16
C GLU A 63 8.88 16.46 5.74
N ASP A 64 8.86 17.76 5.44
CA ASP A 64 7.80 18.68 5.83
C ASP A 64 7.04 19.26 4.63
N PHE A 65 7.44 18.86 3.40
CA PHE A 65 6.85 19.25 2.12
C PHE A 65 6.88 20.75 1.82
N GLU A 66 7.73 21.51 2.51
CA GLU A 66 7.87 22.96 2.32
C GLU A 66 8.82 23.35 1.18
N ASP A 67 9.72 22.44 0.80
CA ASP A 67 10.68 22.66 -0.27
C ASP A 67 10.15 22.05 -1.57
N ASP A 68 9.97 22.89 -2.60
CA ASP A 68 9.57 22.45 -3.94
C ASP A 68 10.44 21.29 -4.47
N SER A 69 11.71 21.24 -4.08
CA SER A 69 12.61 20.16 -4.49
C SER A 69 12.32 18.83 -3.79
N SER A 70 11.95 18.83 -2.51
CA SER A 70 11.61 17.58 -1.82
C SER A 70 10.22 17.11 -2.22
N THR A 71 9.26 18.03 -2.35
CA THR A 71 7.90 17.70 -2.81
C THR A 71 7.90 17.17 -4.24
N ALA A 72 8.76 17.68 -5.13
CA ALA A 72 8.89 17.18 -6.49
C ALA A 72 9.52 15.77 -6.59
N GLU A 73 10.15 15.27 -5.53
CA GLU A 73 10.71 13.92 -5.49
C GLU A 73 9.68 12.85 -5.08
N TRP A 74 8.59 13.25 -4.40
CA TRP A 74 7.49 12.37 -4.08
C TRP A 74 6.64 12.09 -5.32
N GLN A 75 6.25 10.83 -5.49
CA GLN A 75 5.39 10.39 -6.58
C GLN A 75 3.97 10.22 -6.07
N THR A 76 3.03 10.88 -6.74
CA THR A 76 1.61 10.91 -6.38
C THR A 76 0.77 10.26 -7.46
N ASP A 77 -0.14 9.37 -7.08
CA ASP A 77 -1.27 9.00 -7.93
C ASP A 77 -2.30 10.15 -7.99
N ASP A 78 -3.27 10.07 -8.91
CA ASP A 78 -4.30 11.11 -9.11
C ASP A 78 -5.20 11.37 -7.87
N GLY A 79 -5.10 10.53 -6.84
CA GLY A 79 -5.85 10.67 -5.58
C GLY A 79 -5.12 11.45 -4.49
N TRP A 80 -3.95 12.02 -4.77
CA TRP A 80 -3.14 12.79 -3.81
C TRP A 80 -2.81 14.18 -4.35
N ASP A 81 -3.07 15.20 -3.55
CA ASP A 81 -2.72 16.58 -3.85
C ASP A 81 -1.94 17.21 -2.68
N LEU A 82 -0.96 18.05 -2.99
CA LEU A 82 -0.36 18.92 -2.00
C LEU A 82 -1.34 20.04 -1.66
N THR A 83 -1.62 20.24 -0.37
CA THR A 83 -2.55 21.26 0.11
C THR A 83 -1.89 22.24 1.07
N GLU A 84 -2.42 23.47 1.06
CA GLU A 84 -2.16 24.53 2.03
C GLU A 84 -3.39 24.80 2.93
N SER A 85 -4.45 23.99 2.85
CA SER A 85 -5.66 24.18 3.67
C SER A 85 -5.55 23.51 5.04
N ASP A 86 -5.01 22.30 5.04
CA ASP A 86 -4.97 21.38 6.18
C ASP A 86 -3.59 20.74 6.20
N TYR A 87 -2.80 21.08 7.22
CA TYR A 87 -1.41 20.69 7.27
C TYR A 87 -0.91 20.54 8.71
N TRP A 88 0.01 19.61 8.92
CA TRP A 88 0.73 19.49 10.18
C TRP A 88 2.06 20.26 10.18
N SER A 89 2.71 20.34 9.02
CA SER A 89 3.94 21.11 8.84
C SER A 89 3.65 22.62 8.89
N PRO A 90 4.62 23.52 8.60
CA PRO A 90 4.36 24.95 8.60
C PRO A 90 3.24 25.44 7.66
N THR A 91 3.19 24.94 6.42
CA THR A 91 2.22 25.37 5.40
C THR A 91 1.71 24.28 4.45
N HIS A 92 2.33 23.10 4.37
CA HIS A 92 1.97 22.07 3.38
C HIS A 92 1.70 20.68 3.96
N SER A 93 0.77 19.93 3.40
CA SER A 93 0.71 18.48 3.60
C SER A 93 0.11 17.83 2.35
N PHE A 94 0.42 16.56 2.13
CA PHE A 94 -0.33 15.79 1.14
C PHE A 94 -1.69 15.40 1.70
N ASN A 95 -2.72 15.53 0.87
CA ASN A 95 -4.09 15.19 1.20
C ASN A 95 -4.67 14.27 0.13
N SER A 96 -5.25 13.16 0.58
CA SER A 96 -6.14 12.34 -0.25
C SER A 96 -7.57 12.65 0.16
N PRO A 97 -8.35 13.37 -0.67
CA PRO A 97 -9.63 13.90 -0.22
C PRO A 97 -10.67 12.79 -0.16
N ASN A 98 -11.47 12.69 0.91
CA ASN A 98 -12.56 11.72 0.99
C ASN A 98 -13.81 12.22 0.22
N ASN A 99 -13.82 12.05 -1.10
CA ASN A 99 -14.95 12.38 -1.95
C ASN A 99 -14.98 11.48 -3.20
N GLY A 100 -15.94 11.70 -4.09
CA GLY A 100 -16.11 10.88 -5.31
C GLY A 100 -14.88 10.78 -6.24
N SER A 101 -13.85 11.63 -6.09
CA SER A 101 -12.59 11.51 -6.84
C SER A 101 -11.70 10.37 -6.35
N THR A 102 -11.86 9.91 -5.12
CA THR A 102 -11.01 8.88 -4.50
C THR A 102 -11.76 7.61 -4.10
N MET A 103 -13.07 7.52 -4.37
CA MET A 103 -13.90 6.36 -4.03
C MET A 103 -13.52 5.09 -4.82
N ASP A 104 -13.78 3.94 -4.20
CA ASP A 104 -13.68 2.59 -4.78
C ASP A 104 -12.34 2.27 -5.46
N ASN A 105 -11.25 2.86 -4.98
CA ASN A 105 -9.91 2.66 -5.53
C ASN A 105 -8.82 2.84 -4.46
N THR A 106 -7.58 2.45 -4.79
CA THR A 106 -6.39 2.70 -3.97
C THR A 106 -5.53 3.77 -4.64
N TRP A 107 -5.03 4.72 -3.85
CA TRP A 107 -4.20 5.83 -4.33
C TRP A 107 -2.91 5.87 -3.54
N ASN A 108 -1.78 5.85 -4.23
CA ASN A 108 -0.47 5.77 -3.60
C ASN A 108 0.23 7.14 -3.56
N LEU A 109 0.96 7.35 -2.47
CA LEU A 109 1.91 8.43 -2.28
C LEU A 109 3.25 7.79 -1.91
N LEU A 110 4.22 7.87 -2.82
CA LEU A 110 5.50 7.18 -2.70
C LEU A 110 6.64 8.18 -2.49
N SER A 111 7.43 7.96 -1.45
CA SER A 111 8.62 8.76 -1.18
C SER A 111 9.74 8.49 -2.19
N PRO A 112 10.73 9.39 -2.32
CA PRO A 112 11.97 9.03 -2.98
C PRO A 112 12.70 7.90 -2.22
N LEU A 113 13.70 7.32 -2.88
CA LEU A 113 14.57 6.32 -2.27
C LEU A 113 15.57 6.98 -1.33
N TYR A 114 15.51 6.60 -0.06
CA TYR A 114 16.43 7.11 0.96
C TYR A 114 17.57 6.14 1.26
N SER A 115 18.78 6.69 1.40
CA SER A 115 19.93 5.95 1.93
C SER A 115 19.98 6.11 3.45
N LEU A 116 19.72 5.02 4.17
CA LEU A 116 19.84 4.98 5.63
C LEU A 116 21.28 4.68 6.05
N PRO A 117 21.80 5.30 7.13
CA PRO A 117 23.13 5.00 7.62
C PRO A 117 23.18 3.63 8.29
N GLU A 118 24.35 2.99 8.26
CA GLU A 118 24.61 1.83 9.12
C GLU A 118 24.50 2.24 10.59
N ILE A 119 23.76 1.46 11.37
CA ILE A 119 23.60 1.66 12.82
C ILE A 119 24.31 0.54 13.58
N GLY A 120 24.76 0.82 14.81
CA GLY A 120 25.36 -0.20 15.66
C GLY A 120 24.34 -1.24 16.13
N SER A 121 24.81 -2.37 16.66
CA SER A 121 23.94 -3.47 17.15
C SER A 121 23.03 -3.08 18.32
N GLU A 122 23.31 -1.96 18.98
CA GLU A 122 22.54 -1.42 20.11
C GLU A 122 21.70 -0.19 19.72
N ASP A 123 21.80 0.26 18.46
CA ASP A 123 21.10 1.43 17.95
C ASP A 123 19.79 0.99 17.28
N LEU A 124 18.76 1.86 17.35
CA LEU A 124 17.46 1.63 16.75
C LEU A 124 17.12 2.77 15.80
N LEU A 125 16.77 2.44 14.55
CA LEU A 125 16.10 3.36 13.65
C LEU A 125 14.61 3.39 13.98
N ARG A 126 14.03 4.58 13.97
CA ARG A 126 12.60 4.81 14.18
C ARG A 126 12.05 5.55 12.98
N PHE A 127 10.91 5.08 12.50
CA PHE A 127 10.10 5.74 11.49
C PHE A 127 8.87 6.34 12.18
N GLY A 128 8.46 7.53 11.75
CA GLY A 128 7.29 8.22 12.30
C GLY A 128 6.71 9.16 11.25
N PHE A 129 5.41 9.40 11.34
CA PHE A 129 4.66 10.26 10.43
C PHE A 129 3.52 10.93 11.19
N HIS A 130 3.00 12.02 10.63
CA HIS A 130 1.78 12.67 11.09
C HIS A 130 0.67 12.35 10.11
N LEU A 131 -0.46 11.88 10.63
CA LEU A 131 -1.65 11.58 9.84
C LEU A 131 -2.86 12.22 10.47
N TRP A 132 -3.64 12.92 9.65
CA TRP A 132 -4.99 13.33 9.98
C TRP A 132 -5.95 12.49 9.15
N ALA A 133 -6.51 11.45 9.78
CA ALA A 133 -7.55 10.62 9.18
C ALA A 133 -8.94 11.17 9.56
N ASP A 134 -9.54 11.95 8.67
CA ASP A 134 -10.94 12.41 8.79
C ASP A 134 -11.84 11.63 7.82
N MET A 135 -11.89 10.31 8.02
CA MET A 135 -12.72 9.40 7.22
C MET A 135 -13.85 8.83 8.09
N PRO A 136 -15.13 8.86 7.62
CA PRO A 136 -16.34 8.54 8.38
C PRO A 136 -16.34 7.23 9.16
N ASP A 137 -15.59 6.22 8.71
CA ASP A 137 -15.47 4.90 9.36
C ASP A 137 -14.01 4.38 9.27
N SER A 138 -13.06 5.19 9.72
CA SER A 138 -11.63 4.81 9.79
C SER A 138 -11.21 4.14 11.10
N ASP A 139 -12.11 4.06 12.09
CA ASP A 139 -11.82 3.48 13.40
C ASP A 139 -12.15 1.98 13.49
N GLY A 140 -12.95 1.46 12.55
CA GLY A 140 -13.25 0.03 12.43
C GLY A 140 -14.08 -0.49 13.60
N ASP A 141 -15.03 0.32 14.09
CA ASP A 141 -15.85 0.03 15.27
C ASP A 141 -16.96 -1.02 15.04
N GLY A 142 -17.12 -1.46 13.78
CA GLY A 142 -18.03 -2.53 13.37
C GLY A 142 -19.49 -2.11 13.35
N ASP A 143 -19.79 -0.84 13.13
CA ASP A 143 -21.15 -0.30 13.00
C ASP A 143 -21.82 -0.58 11.63
N ASN A 144 -21.12 -1.29 10.74
CA ASN A 144 -21.58 -1.80 9.45
C ASN A 144 -21.73 -0.70 8.38
N PHE A 145 -20.97 0.39 8.48
CA PHE A 145 -20.57 1.19 7.32
C PHE A 145 -19.39 0.53 6.57
N LEU A 146 -19.01 1.10 5.43
CA LEU A 146 -17.81 0.66 4.71
C LEU A 146 -16.61 1.25 5.44
N GLU A 147 -15.73 0.39 5.93
CA GLU A 147 -14.51 0.84 6.59
C GLU A 147 -13.58 1.53 5.57
N ASP A 148 -13.21 2.77 5.87
CA ASP A 148 -12.24 3.54 5.08
C ASP A 148 -10.83 3.23 5.59
N TYR A 149 -9.99 2.65 4.75
CA TYR A 149 -8.64 2.21 5.13
C TYR A 149 -7.55 3.12 4.58
N TYR A 150 -6.50 3.33 5.39
CA TYR A 150 -5.19 3.75 4.93
C TYR A 150 -4.16 2.71 5.36
N ASN A 151 -3.07 2.59 4.62
CA ASN A 151 -1.93 1.76 4.99
C ASN A 151 -0.63 2.56 4.86
N VAL A 152 0.33 2.26 5.73
CA VAL A 152 1.69 2.79 5.63
C VAL A 152 2.64 1.61 5.57
N SER A 153 3.45 1.59 4.51
CA SER A 153 4.41 0.53 4.23
C SER A 153 5.81 1.11 4.19
N LEU A 154 6.79 0.38 4.74
CA LEU A 154 8.21 0.68 4.58
C LEU A 154 8.83 -0.41 3.70
N MET A 155 9.45 0.01 2.59
CA MET A 155 10.10 -0.89 1.66
C MET A 155 11.63 -0.79 1.81
N ASP A 156 12.29 -1.92 1.97
CA ASP A 156 13.75 -2.04 1.80
C ASP A 156 14.05 -2.67 0.43
N PRO A 157 14.35 -1.87 -0.60
CA PRO A 157 14.65 -2.42 -1.93
C PRO A 157 16.01 -3.11 -1.99
N SER A 158 16.84 -3.00 -0.95
CA SER A 158 18.11 -3.73 -0.86
C SER A 158 17.94 -5.15 -0.33
N GLU A 159 16.81 -5.44 0.33
CA GLU A 159 16.45 -6.78 0.76
C GLU A 159 15.93 -7.60 -0.44
N LEU A 160 16.87 -8.16 -1.20
CA LEU A 160 16.56 -9.00 -2.36
C LEU A 160 16.14 -10.40 -1.91
N ALA A 161 14.88 -10.77 -2.14
CA ALA A 161 14.45 -12.17 -2.01
C ALA A 161 15.12 -13.07 -3.07
N TRP A 162 15.54 -12.48 -4.19
CA TRP A 162 16.14 -13.18 -5.32
C TRP A 162 17.65 -13.39 -5.14
N HIS A 163 18.07 -14.66 -5.09
CA HIS A 163 19.47 -15.03 -4.97
C HIS A 163 19.76 -16.42 -5.56
N ALA A 164 21.04 -16.70 -5.84
CA ALA A 164 21.44 -18.05 -6.24
C ALA A 164 21.53 -18.95 -5.01
N SER A 165 20.82 -20.08 -5.02
CA SER A 165 20.78 -21.04 -3.92
C SER A 165 20.84 -22.48 -4.41
N GLU A 166 21.29 -23.38 -3.54
CA GLU A 166 21.18 -24.84 -3.73
C GLU A 166 19.80 -25.38 -3.31
N PHE A 167 18.98 -24.57 -2.62
CA PHE A 167 17.65 -24.94 -2.16
C PHE A 167 16.73 -25.29 -3.33
N ASN A 168 16.29 -26.54 -3.39
CA ASN A 168 15.49 -27.10 -4.49
C ASN A 168 16.04 -26.83 -5.90
N ALA A 169 17.36 -26.62 -6.02
CA ALA A 169 17.99 -26.31 -7.29
C ALA A 169 17.93 -27.50 -8.25
N TRP A 170 17.68 -27.22 -9.54
CA TRP A 170 17.71 -28.24 -10.57
C TRP A 170 19.10 -28.85 -10.75
N ALA A 171 20.14 -28.02 -10.73
CA ALA A 171 21.54 -28.45 -10.86
C ALA A 171 22.49 -27.43 -10.24
N ASN A 172 23.32 -27.86 -9.28
CA ASN A 172 24.20 -27.03 -8.46
C ASN A 172 23.42 -25.91 -7.77
N GLN A 173 23.23 -24.77 -8.45
CA GLN A 173 22.46 -23.64 -7.98
C GLN A 173 21.37 -23.28 -8.98
N SER A 174 20.22 -22.87 -8.45
CA SER A 174 19.16 -22.22 -9.20
C SER A 174 18.92 -20.85 -8.60
N TYR A 175 18.40 -19.94 -9.40
CA TYR A 175 18.01 -18.63 -8.90
C TYR A 175 16.65 -18.77 -8.23
N TRP A 176 16.57 -18.38 -6.97
CA TRP A 176 15.46 -18.66 -6.08
C TRP A 176 14.94 -17.35 -5.48
N CYS A 177 13.62 -17.23 -5.40
CA CYS A 177 12.93 -16.15 -4.69
C CYS A 177 12.47 -16.71 -3.35
N GLY A 178 13.10 -16.29 -2.26
CA GLY A 178 12.81 -16.82 -0.94
C GLY A 178 13.79 -16.35 0.13
N LYS A 179 13.52 -16.74 1.36
CA LYS A 179 14.36 -16.53 2.54
C LYS A 179 14.84 -17.87 3.05
N GLU A 180 16.16 -18.06 3.11
CA GLU A 180 16.81 -19.29 3.58
C GLU A 180 16.37 -19.63 5.01
N GLU A 181 16.20 -18.61 5.86
CA GLU A 181 15.86 -18.73 7.28
C GLU A 181 14.51 -19.43 7.52
N ILE A 182 13.59 -19.29 6.56
CA ILE A 182 12.25 -19.89 6.62
C ILE A 182 12.01 -20.91 5.50
N SER A 183 13.00 -21.11 4.61
CA SER A 183 12.91 -22.00 3.46
C SER A 183 11.68 -21.72 2.57
N GLY A 184 11.34 -20.44 2.40
CA GLY A 184 10.09 -20.03 1.76
C GLY A 184 9.97 -18.52 1.61
N TYR A 185 8.74 -18.03 1.52
CA TYR A 185 8.39 -16.62 1.40
C TYR A 185 7.47 -16.17 2.54
N LEU A 186 7.18 -14.88 2.60
CA LEU A 186 6.32 -14.26 3.61
C LEU A 186 5.06 -13.69 2.95
N ASP A 187 4.07 -13.36 3.78
CA ASP A 187 2.83 -12.72 3.34
C ASP A 187 3.11 -11.34 2.68
N SER A 188 2.23 -10.97 1.75
CA SER A 188 2.26 -9.69 1.03
C SER A 188 3.57 -9.42 0.29
N TRP A 189 4.23 -10.47 -0.20
CA TRP A 189 5.42 -10.35 -1.04
C TRP A 189 5.09 -10.06 -2.49
N LEU A 190 5.69 -9.00 -3.01
CA LEU A 190 5.74 -8.70 -4.44
C LEU A 190 7.21 -8.61 -4.86
N GLN A 191 7.64 -9.51 -5.73
CA GLN A 191 9.04 -9.68 -6.11
C GLN A 191 9.15 -9.80 -7.64
N PHE A 192 10.18 -9.16 -8.20
CA PHE A 192 10.43 -9.15 -9.64
C PHE A 192 11.86 -9.61 -9.93
N LEU A 193 12.01 -10.33 -11.04
CA LEU A 193 13.31 -10.68 -11.60
C LEU A 193 13.34 -10.32 -13.07
N ASP A 194 13.94 -9.17 -13.36
CA ASP A 194 14.10 -8.70 -14.73
C ASP A 194 15.42 -9.20 -15.31
N THR A 195 15.33 -9.85 -16.47
CA THR A 195 16.52 -10.19 -17.25
C THR A 195 16.97 -8.97 -18.06
N PRO A 196 18.28 -8.84 -18.36
CA PRO A 196 18.73 -7.87 -19.35
C PRO A 196 17.99 -8.01 -20.68
N SER A 197 17.69 -6.89 -21.34
CA SER A 197 17.06 -6.91 -22.65
C SER A 197 17.90 -7.68 -23.68
N MET A 198 17.23 -8.48 -24.51
CA MET A 198 17.88 -9.25 -25.56
C MET A 198 17.16 -9.10 -26.89
N THR A 199 17.90 -9.23 -27.99
CA THR A 199 17.31 -9.25 -29.34
C THR A 199 16.76 -10.64 -29.63
N VAL A 200 15.46 -10.73 -29.88
CA VAL A 200 14.78 -11.96 -30.29
C VAL A 200 14.51 -11.91 -31.80
N PRO A 201 14.89 -12.93 -32.59
CA PRO A 201 14.55 -13.00 -34.02
C PRO A 201 13.04 -12.96 -34.24
N SER A 202 12.56 -12.50 -35.40
CA SER A 202 11.11 -12.42 -35.66
C SER A 202 10.42 -13.78 -35.82
N THR A 203 11.17 -14.87 -36.05
CA THR A 203 10.63 -16.23 -36.23
C THR A 203 11.60 -17.30 -35.78
N GLY A 204 11.08 -18.45 -35.35
CA GLY A 204 11.86 -19.68 -35.14
C GLY A 204 12.69 -19.70 -33.85
N TYR A 205 12.22 -19.02 -32.80
CA TYR A 205 12.82 -19.02 -31.48
C TYR A 205 11.85 -19.65 -30.48
N ASP A 206 12.41 -20.30 -29.46
CA ASP A 206 11.70 -20.77 -28.28
C ASP A 206 12.53 -20.36 -27.06
N LEU A 207 11.86 -19.85 -26.01
CA LEU A 207 12.47 -19.68 -24.71
C LEU A 207 12.28 -20.98 -23.93
N THR A 208 13.37 -21.65 -23.57
CA THR A 208 13.33 -22.83 -22.70
C THR A 208 14.00 -22.50 -21.38
N THR A 209 13.25 -22.65 -20.30
CA THR A 209 13.73 -22.46 -18.93
C THR A 209 13.21 -23.58 -18.04
N MET A 210 13.99 -23.95 -17.03
CA MET A 210 13.54 -24.87 -15.99
C MET A 210 13.01 -24.02 -14.83
N MET A 211 11.74 -24.18 -14.52
CA MET A 211 11.07 -23.43 -13.47
C MET A 211 10.37 -24.39 -12.52
N ALA A 212 10.25 -23.95 -11.26
CA ALA A 212 9.47 -24.63 -10.24
C ALA A 212 8.81 -23.57 -9.36
N TRP A 213 7.59 -23.83 -8.93
CA TRP A 213 6.84 -22.97 -8.04
C TRP A 213 6.52 -23.77 -6.77
N GLY A 214 6.80 -23.17 -5.61
CA GLY A 214 6.40 -23.70 -4.31
C GLY A 214 5.57 -22.64 -3.63
N ILE A 215 4.32 -22.49 -4.07
CA ILE A 215 3.37 -21.47 -3.62
C ILE A 215 2.19 -22.12 -2.87
N GLU A 216 1.40 -21.31 -2.16
CA GLU A 216 0.26 -21.76 -1.35
C GLU A 216 -0.77 -22.54 -2.18
N ASP A 217 -1.35 -23.59 -1.58
CA ASP A 217 -2.39 -24.41 -2.19
C ASP A 217 -3.64 -23.53 -2.48
N PRO A 218 -4.16 -23.49 -3.72
CA PRO A 218 -5.32 -22.67 -4.06
C PRO A 218 -6.62 -23.10 -3.37
N ALA A 219 -6.67 -24.26 -2.72
CA ALA A 219 -7.87 -24.80 -2.11
C ALA A 219 -8.53 -23.81 -1.12
N GLY A 220 -9.79 -23.47 -1.42
CA GLY A 220 -10.59 -22.58 -0.58
C GLY A 220 -10.43 -21.09 -0.89
N ALA A 221 -9.63 -20.72 -1.90
CA ALA A 221 -9.52 -19.34 -2.36
C ALA A 221 -10.87 -18.80 -2.83
N THR A 222 -11.37 -17.78 -2.14
CA THR A 222 -12.58 -17.04 -2.49
C THR A 222 -12.53 -15.69 -1.80
N VAL A 223 -12.58 -14.62 -2.59
CA VAL A 223 -12.69 -13.25 -2.09
C VAL A 223 -13.99 -12.65 -2.61
N ALA A 224 -14.75 -12.00 -1.72
CA ALA A 224 -16.04 -11.45 -2.08
C ALA A 224 -15.87 -10.32 -3.10
N GLY A 225 -16.61 -10.39 -4.21
CA GLY A 225 -16.59 -9.36 -5.24
C GLY A 225 -15.54 -9.54 -6.34
N THR A 226 -14.70 -10.57 -6.26
CA THR A 226 -13.66 -10.87 -7.26
C THR A 226 -13.88 -12.24 -7.92
N CYS A 227 -13.08 -12.54 -8.95
CA CYS A 227 -13.05 -13.86 -9.59
C CYS A 227 -12.05 -14.85 -8.96
N THR A 228 -11.52 -14.54 -7.77
CA THR A 228 -10.43 -15.26 -7.11
C THR A 228 -10.68 -16.77 -6.99
N ASP A 229 -9.74 -17.58 -7.49
CA ASP A 229 -9.71 -19.05 -7.38
C ASP A 229 -8.34 -19.63 -7.01
N GLY A 230 -7.37 -18.78 -6.65
CA GLY A 230 -6.09 -19.14 -6.01
C GLY A 230 -5.60 -18.01 -5.09
N TRP A 231 -4.64 -18.30 -4.22
CA TRP A 231 -4.09 -17.30 -3.28
C TRP A 231 -2.86 -16.60 -3.86
N ASP A 232 -1.70 -17.27 -3.81
CA ASP A 232 -0.43 -16.75 -4.28
C ASP A 232 -0.21 -17.03 -5.76
N ALA A 233 0.42 -16.11 -6.48
CA ALA A 233 0.71 -16.26 -7.89
C ALA A 233 2.13 -15.80 -8.23
N ALA A 234 2.76 -16.47 -9.18
CA ALA A 234 3.91 -15.92 -9.90
C ALA A 234 3.69 -16.10 -11.41
N ASN A 235 4.47 -15.45 -12.25
CA ASN A 235 4.29 -15.57 -13.69
C ASN A 235 5.57 -15.15 -14.42
N VAL A 236 5.60 -15.45 -15.71
CA VAL A 236 6.64 -14.97 -16.62
C VAL A 236 5.96 -14.03 -17.61
N ARG A 237 6.48 -12.82 -17.76
CA ARG A 237 6.01 -11.86 -18.74
C ARG A 237 7.13 -11.49 -19.70
N ILE A 238 6.74 -10.99 -20.87
CA ILE A 238 7.67 -10.40 -21.83
C ILE A 238 7.27 -8.95 -22.10
N SER A 239 8.26 -8.06 -22.11
CA SER A 239 8.10 -6.70 -22.60
C SER A 239 8.87 -6.52 -23.90
N THR A 240 8.26 -5.81 -24.85
CA THR A 240 8.90 -5.47 -26.14
C THR A 240 9.15 -3.96 -26.30
N ASP A 241 8.81 -3.17 -25.29
CA ASP A 241 8.85 -1.70 -25.31
C ASP A 241 9.67 -1.10 -24.16
N GLY A 242 10.58 -1.88 -23.59
CA GLY A 242 11.48 -1.42 -22.52
C GLY A 242 10.84 -1.41 -21.14
N GLY A 243 9.86 -2.28 -20.89
CA GLY A 243 9.20 -2.46 -19.60
C GLY A 243 7.94 -1.62 -19.41
N ASN A 244 7.47 -0.90 -20.45
CA ASN A 244 6.26 -0.07 -20.35
C ASN A 244 4.99 -0.93 -20.39
N THR A 245 4.98 -2.00 -21.18
CA THR A 245 3.91 -2.99 -21.23
C THR A 245 4.46 -4.41 -21.18
N TRP A 246 3.63 -5.34 -20.70
CA TRP A 246 4.00 -6.72 -20.43
C TRP A 246 2.92 -7.69 -20.91
N GLU A 247 3.32 -8.73 -21.63
CA GLU A 247 2.45 -9.83 -22.07
C GLU A 247 2.78 -11.10 -21.28
N LEU A 248 1.74 -11.82 -20.83
CA LEU A 248 1.90 -13.09 -20.11
C LEU A 248 2.44 -14.18 -21.03
N LEU A 249 3.51 -14.87 -20.61
CA LEU A 249 4.01 -16.08 -21.25
C LEU A 249 3.44 -17.31 -20.54
N THR A 250 2.65 -18.11 -21.26
CA THR A 250 2.14 -19.39 -20.75
C THR A 250 3.08 -20.52 -21.12
N GLY A 251 3.63 -21.19 -20.10
CA GLY A 251 4.51 -22.35 -20.27
C GLY A 251 3.75 -23.67 -20.50
N SER A 252 4.51 -24.76 -20.58
CA SER A 252 3.96 -26.13 -20.68
C SER A 252 3.41 -26.69 -19.36
N ASP A 253 3.68 -26.01 -18.25
CA ASP A 253 3.25 -26.35 -16.90
C ASP A 253 2.65 -25.09 -16.26
N PRO A 254 1.38 -24.77 -16.57
CA PRO A 254 0.72 -23.56 -16.08
C PRO A 254 0.32 -23.70 -14.61
N TYR A 255 -0.16 -22.60 -14.02
CA TYR A 255 -0.75 -22.61 -12.67
C TYR A 255 -1.99 -23.50 -12.59
N ASP A 256 -2.26 -23.99 -11.39
CA ASP A 256 -3.43 -24.82 -11.08
C ASP A 256 -4.73 -24.00 -10.96
N PHE A 257 -4.66 -22.67 -11.12
CA PHE A 257 -5.78 -21.73 -11.00
C PHE A 257 -5.67 -20.59 -12.04
N ALA A 258 -6.74 -19.81 -12.24
CA ALA A 258 -6.81 -18.77 -13.27
C ALA A 258 -6.70 -17.33 -12.71
N TYR A 259 -7.14 -17.12 -11.47
CA TYR A 259 -7.39 -15.83 -10.84
C TYR A 259 -6.78 -15.83 -9.42
N GLY A 260 -5.45 -15.75 -9.35
CA GLY A 260 -4.75 -15.66 -8.07
C GLY A 260 -5.02 -14.33 -7.37
N TYR A 261 -5.34 -14.37 -6.08
CA TYR A 261 -5.59 -13.18 -5.27
C TYR A 261 -4.40 -12.22 -5.26
N GLY A 262 -3.17 -12.74 -5.14
CA GLY A 262 -1.96 -11.94 -5.22
C GLY A 262 -1.80 -11.17 -6.53
N TRP A 263 -2.42 -11.64 -7.63
CA TRP A 263 -2.50 -10.86 -8.87
C TRP A 263 -3.54 -9.76 -8.75
N ILE A 264 -4.79 -10.14 -8.44
CA ILE A 264 -5.94 -9.23 -8.39
C ILE A 264 -5.71 -8.07 -7.41
N TRP A 265 -4.95 -8.33 -6.35
CA TRP A 265 -4.57 -7.32 -5.36
C TRP A 265 -3.56 -6.29 -5.90
N ASN A 266 -2.70 -6.68 -6.83
CA ASN A 266 -1.55 -5.86 -7.29
C ASN A 266 -1.69 -5.38 -8.74
N ASP A 267 -2.72 -5.79 -9.47
CA ASP A 267 -2.98 -5.43 -10.86
C ASP A 267 -4.50 -5.40 -11.08
N ALA A 268 -4.97 -4.55 -11.99
CA ALA A 268 -6.40 -4.49 -12.30
C ALA A 268 -6.85 -5.79 -12.99
N GLU A 269 -8.07 -6.25 -12.68
CA GLU A 269 -8.73 -7.37 -13.40
C GLU A 269 -8.99 -7.04 -14.88
#